data_AF-A0A846GDW4-F1
#
_entry.id   AF-A0A846GDW4-F1
#
_cell.length_a   1.000
_cell.length_b   1.000
_cell.length_c   1.000
_cell.angle_alpha   90.00
_cell.angle_beta   90.00
_cell.angle_gamma   90.00
#
_symmetry.space_group_name_H-M   'P 1'
#
loop_
_entity.id
_entity.type
_entity.pdbx_description
1 polymer ?
#
loop_
_entity_poly.entity_id
_entity_poly.type
_entity_poly.pdbx_seq_one_letter_code
_entity_poly.pdbx_strand_id
1 'polypeptide(L)'
;AVPFAILFAVARMGDLLGLGVLGITVGLRLLTSGIILKELKDAEGLKSLYLLPLRDIFGLIFFALALTKRTVVWRGIKYKLINNGKMVPIRKEELKIRPKI
;
A
#
# COMPACT_ATOMS: atom_id res chain seq x y z
N ALA A 1 4.85 1.86 7.84
CA ALA A 1 5.29 1.55 9.22
C ALA A 1 4.17 0.92 10.05
N VAL A 2 2.99 1.56 10.13
CA VAL A 2 1.86 1.11 10.98
C VAL A 2 1.46 -0.37 10.78
N PRO A 3 1.31 -0.91 9.56
CA PRO A 3 0.88 -2.30 9.39
C PRO A 3 1.86 -3.31 10.01
N PHE A 4 3.17 -3.06 9.89
CA PHE A 4 4.19 -3.94 10.47
C PHE A 4 4.25 -3.82 12.00
N ALA A 5 3.99 -2.64 12.56
CA ALA A 5 3.87 -2.48 14.00
C ALA A 5 2.63 -3.21 14.57
N ILE A 6 1.52 -3.25 13.83
CA ILE A 6 0.35 -4.08 14.18
C ILE A 6 0.74 -5.56 14.18
N LEU A 7 1.38 -6.05 13.10
CA LEU A 7 1.84 -7.45 13.03
C LEU A 7 2.78 -7.80 14.18
N PHE A 8 3.69 -6.89 14.55
CA PHE A 8 4.59 -7.08 15.68
C PHE A 8 3.84 -7.17 17.02
N ALA A 9 2.90 -6.25 17.27
CA ALA A 9 2.09 -6.28 18.48
C ALA A 9 1.25 -7.57 18.59
N VAL A 10 0.67 -8.02 17.47
CA VAL A 10 -0.07 -9.30 17.39
C VAL A 10 0.85 -10.49 17.66
N ALA A 11 2.05 -10.50 17.07
CA ALA A 11 3.04 -11.56 17.28
C ALA A 11 3.50 -11.66 18.75
N ARG A 12 3.44 -10.55 19.49
CA ARG A 12 3.69 -10.50 20.94
C ARG A 12 2.45 -10.67 21.81
N MET A 13 1.31 -11.02 21.22
CA MET A 13 0.02 -11.18 21.91
C MET A 13 -0.44 -9.93 22.66
N GLY A 14 -0.03 -8.74 22.20
CA GLY A 14 -0.43 -7.46 22.80
C GLY A 14 0.22 -7.15 24.14
N ASP A 15 1.42 -7.68 24.42
CA ASP A 15 2.18 -7.28 25.60
C ASP A 15 2.58 -5.79 25.58
N LEU A 16 3.06 -5.28 26.72
CA LEU A 16 3.38 -3.86 26.88
C LEU A 16 4.39 -3.36 25.83
N LEU A 17 5.38 -4.18 25.47
CA LEU A 17 6.37 -3.81 24.45
C LEU A 17 5.75 -3.76 23.05
N GLY A 18 4.92 -4.74 22.69
CA GLY A 18 4.21 -4.76 21.41
C GLY A 18 3.29 -3.56 21.26
N LEU A 19 2.49 -3.27 22.28
CA LEU A 19 1.62 -2.09 22.30
C LEU A 19 2.41 -0.79 22.33
N GLY A 20 3.55 -0.76 23.03
CA GLY A 20 4.46 0.39 23.06
C GLY A 20 5.02 0.71 21.68
N VAL A 21 5.51 -0.29 20.94
CA VAL A 21 5.99 -0.13 19.56
C VAL A 21 4.88 0.36 18.64
N LEU A 22 3.66 -0.20 18.75
CA LEU A 22 2.51 0.24 17.97
C LEU A 22 2.16 1.71 18.26
N GLY A 23 2.04 2.08 19.54
CA GLY A 23 1.72 3.43 19.97
C GLY A 23 2.76 4.46 19.51
N ILE A 24 4.05 4.18 19.71
CA ILE A 24 5.15 5.05 19.26
C ILE A 24 5.14 5.18 17.73
N THR A 25 4.95 4.07 17.01
CA THR A 25 4.91 4.08 15.53
C THR A 25 3.77 4.93 15.01
N VAL A 26 2.55 4.78 15.56
CA VAL A 26 1.38 5.59 15.17
C VAL A 26 1.62 7.06 15.53
N GLY A 27 2.11 7.35 16.73
CA GLY A 27 2.41 8.70 17.18
C GLY A 27 3.41 9.42 16.27
N LEU A 28 4.55 8.80 15.99
CA LEU A 28 5.57 9.35 15.08
C LEU A 28 5.01 9.53 13.66
N ARG A 29 4.18 8.59 13.19
CA ARG A 29 3.57 8.66 11.86
C ARG A 29 2.63 9.86 11.72
N LEU A 30 1.79 10.09 12.72
CA LEU A 30 0.88 11.24 12.76
C LEU A 30 1.67 12.54 12.90
N LEU A 31 2.65 12.60 13.80
CA LEU A 31 3.47 13.78 14.05
C LEU A 31 4.23 14.23 12.79
N THR A 32 5.00 13.33 12.17
CA THR A 32 5.79 13.66 10.98
C THR A 32 4.91 14.10 9.81
N SER A 33 3.78 13.44 9.61
CA SER A 33 2.83 13.81 8.55
C SER A 33 2.12 15.11 8.85
N GLY A 34 1.78 15.38 10.11
CA GLY A 34 1.20 16.65 10.54
C GLY A 34 2.15 17.82 10.29
N ILE A 35 3.45 17.66 10.57
CA ILE A 35 4.46 18.67 10.23
C ILE A 35 4.47 18.93 8.73
N ILE A 36 4.55 17.88 7.90
CA ILE A 36 4.56 18.01 6.44
C ILE A 36 3.30 18.71 5.92
N LEU A 37 2.12 18.32 6.41
CA LEU A 37 0.84 18.92 5.98
C LEU A 37 0.73 20.38 6.39
N LYS A 38 1.26 20.74 7.57
CA LYS A 38 1.33 22.13 8.01
C LYS A 38 2.20 22.97 7.09
N GLU A 39 3.38 22.47 6.71
CA GLU A 39 4.27 23.15 5.75
C GLU A 39 3.62 23.29 4.37
N LEU A 40 2.85 22.29 3.93
CA LEU A 40 2.08 22.33 2.69
C LEU A 40 0.82 23.20 2.77
N LYS A 41 0.51 23.77 3.95
CA LYS A 41 -0.73 24.52 4.23
C LYS A 41 -2.00 23.73 3.88
N ASP A 42 -1.96 22.41 4.03
CA ASP A 42 -3.08 21.52 3.77
C ASP A 42 -3.95 21.36 5.04
N ALA A 43 -4.93 22.25 5.17
CA ALA A 43 -5.86 22.24 6.30
C ALA A 43 -6.76 21.00 6.31
N GLU A 44 -7.12 20.46 5.15
CA GLU A 44 -8.04 19.32 5.08
C GLU A 44 -7.31 18.02 5.42
N GLY A 45 -6.07 17.89 4.95
CA GLY A 45 -5.16 16.82 5.36
C GLY A 45 -4.94 16.80 6.88
N LEU A 46 -4.79 17.97 7.52
CA LEU A 46 -4.65 18.06 8.98
C LEU A 46 -5.90 17.62 9.73
N LYS A 47 -7.10 18.02 9.28
CA LYS A 47 -8.38 17.57 9.88
C LYS A 47 -8.56 16.05 9.76
N SER A 48 -8.12 15.49 8.64
CA SER A 48 -8.24 14.07 8.32
C SER A 48 -7.03 13.22 8.76
N LEU A 49 -6.09 13.80 9.51
CA LEU A 49 -4.81 13.16 9.84
C LEU A 49 -4.98 11.83 10.59
N TYR A 50 -6.03 11.70 11.41
CA TYR A 50 -6.34 10.47 12.14
C TYR A 50 -6.72 9.29 11.22
N LEU A 51 -7.12 9.53 9.97
CA LEU A 51 -7.38 8.48 8.96
C LEU A 51 -6.10 7.90 8.36
N LEU A 52 -4.95 8.53 8.63
CA LEU A 52 -3.67 8.11 8.06
C LEU A 52 -3.27 6.67 8.42
N PRO A 53 -3.39 6.19 9.68
CA PRO A 53 -3.07 4.81 10.03
C PRO A 53 -3.98 3.81 9.29
N LEU A 54 -5.26 4.13 9.11
CA LEU A 54 -6.20 3.33 8.33
C LEU A 54 -5.79 3.27 6.85
N ARG A 55 -5.41 4.41 6.26
CA ARG A 55 -4.88 4.47 4.90
C ARG A 55 -3.59 3.68 4.74
N ASP A 56 -2.71 3.67 5.74
CA ASP A 56 -1.48 2.88 5.71
C ASP A 56 -1.78 1.37 5.66
N ILE A 57 -2.84 0.90 6.32
CA ILE A 57 -3.32 -0.50 6.23
C ILE A 57 -3.81 -0.81 4.81
N PHE A 58 -4.67 0.04 4.24
CA PHE A 58 -5.11 -0.12 2.86
C PHE A 58 -3.95 -0.11 1.87
N GLY A 59 -2.93 0.72 2.11
CA GLY A 59 -1.71 0.74 1.31
C GLY A 59 -1.02 -0.62 1.26
N LEU A 60 -0.90 -1.32 2.40
CA LEU A 60 -0.33 -2.67 2.42
C LEU A 60 -1.22 -3.69 1.71
N ILE A 61 -2.54 -3.63 1.93
CA ILE A 61 -3.50 -4.52 1.26
C ILE A 61 -3.40 -4.36 -0.26
N PHE A 62 -3.44 -3.12 -0.76
CA PHE A 62 -3.32 -2.86 -2.19
C PHE A 62 -1.94 -3.19 -2.75
N PHE A 63 -0.88 -2.99 -1.97
CA PHE A 63 0.45 -3.45 -2.34
C PHE A 63 0.47 -4.98 -2.52
N ALA A 64 -0.07 -5.74 -1.58
CA ALA A 64 -0.17 -7.19 -1.70
C ALA A 64 -1.04 -7.62 -2.89
N LEU A 65 -2.20 -6.98 -3.08
CA LEU A 65 -3.08 -7.25 -4.22
C LEU A 65 -2.41 -6.92 -5.56
N ALA A 66 -1.58 -5.89 -5.63
CA ALA A 66 -0.84 -5.52 -6.83
C ALA A 66 0.10 -6.65 -7.28
N LEU A 67 0.62 -7.46 -6.34
CA LEU A 67 1.47 -8.63 -6.63
C LEU A 67 0.67 -9.82 -7.19
N THR A 68 -0.66 -9.85 -7.05
CA THR A 68 -1.49 -10.97 -7.53
C THR A 68 -1.80 -10.87 -9.03
N LYS A 69 -1.79 -9.67 -9.62
CA LYS A 69 -2.08 -9.49 -11.04
C LYS A 69 -0.84 -9.74 -11.89
N ARG A 70 -0.99 -10.57 -12.92
CA ARG A 70 0.04 -10.79 -13.96
C ARG A 70 -0.05 -9.82 -15.13
N THR A 71 -0.96 -8.85 -15.12
CA THR A 71 -1.14 -7.88 -16.21
C THR A 71 -1.17 -6.46 -15.70
N VAL A 72 -0.43 -5.57 -16.35
CA VAL A 72 -0.34 -4.15 -15.99
C VAL A 72 -0.52 -3.28 -17.23
N VAL A 73 -1.13 -2.10 -17.07
CA VAL A 73 -1.14 -1.08 -18.12
C VAL A 73 -0.04 -0.08 -17.79
N TRP A 74 0.89 0.11 -18.72
CA TRP A 74 1.98 1.06 -18.57
C TRP A 74 2.06 1.93 -19.83
N ARG A 75 1.94 3.26 -19.65
CA ARG A 75 1.92 4.25 -20.75
C ARG A 75 0.93 3.89 -21.87
N GLY A 76 -0.26 3.41 -21.50
CA GLY A 76 -1.32 3.00 -22.45
C GLY A 76 -1.16 1.62 -23.08
N ILE A 77 -0.06 0.91 -22.82
CA ILE A 77 0.20 -0.43 -23.37
C ILE A 77 -0.06 -1.49 -22.28
N LYS A 78 -0.76 -2.57 -22.65
CA LYS A 78 -0.97 -3.72 -21.75
C LYS A 78 0.25 -4.64 -21.80
N TYR A 79 0.79 -4.96 -20.64
CA TYR A 79 1.87 -5.92 -20.47
C TYR A 79 1.40 -7.13 -19.68
N LYS A 80 2.00 -8.28 -19.95
CA LYS A 80 1.87 -9.50 -19.15
C LYS A 80 3.22 -9.86 -18.53
N LEU A 81 3.20 -10.18 -17.25
CA LEU A 81 4.33 -10.71 -16.52
C LEU A 81 4.46 -12.21 -16.84
N ILE A 82 5.55 -12.60 -17.50
CA ILE A 82 5.87 -14.01 -17.76
C ILE A 82 6.66 -14.62 -16.59
N ASN A 83 6.77 -15.95 -16.53
CA ASN A 83 7.35 -16.67 -15.38
C ASN A 83 8.80 -16.25 -15.04
N ASN A 84 9.52 -15.61 -15.96
CA ASN A 84 10.87 -15.08 -15.71
C ASN A 84 10.89 -13.62 -15.20
N GLY A 85 9.75 -13.11 -14.71
CA GLY A 85 9.62 -11.73 -14.22
C GLY A 85 9.65 -10.63 -15.29
N LYS A 86 9.80 -10.99 -16.57
CA LYS A 86 9.78 -10.02 -17.67
C LYS A 86 8.35 -9.56 -17.96
N MET A 87 8.19 -8.26 -18.22
CA MET A 87 6.96 -7.69 -18.75
C MET A 87 7.03 -7.68 -20.28
N VAL A 88 6.18 -8.46 -20.93
CA VAL A 88 6.07 -8.50 -22.39
C VAL A 88 4.79 -7.79 -22.84
N PRO A 89 4.83 -6.93 -23.87
CA PRO A 89 3.64 -6.27 -24.37
C PRO A 89 2.68 -7.32 -24.94
N ILE A 90 1.41 -7.22 -24.57
CA ILE A 90 0.35 -8.05 -25.12
C ILE A 90 0.01 -7.48 -26.50
N ARG A 91 0.40 -8.19 -27.55
CA ARG A 91 0.04 -7.86 -28.93
C ARG A 91 -1.49 -7.98 -29.13
N LYS A 92 -2.09 -7.10 -29.94
CA LYS A 92 -3.55 -7.09 -30.18
C LYS A 92 -4.06 -8.41 -30.76
N GLU A 93 -3.19 -9.14 -31.46
CA GLU A 93 -3.49 -10.44 -32.08
C GLU A 93 -3.70 -11.55 -31.02
N GLU A 94 -2.98 -11.53 -29.90
CA GLU A 94 -3.13 -12.48 -28.78
C GLU A 94 -4.41 -12.21 -27.95
N LEU A 95 -4.96 -11.00 -28.01
CA LEU A 95 -6.22 -10.64 -27.35
C LEU A 95 -7.46 -11.21 -28.06
N LYS A 96 -7.35 -11.60 -29.34
CA LYS A 96 -8.43 -12.27 -30.08
C LYS A 96 -8.54 -13.77 -29.79
N ILE A 97 -7.45 -14.40 -29.36
CA ILE A 97 -7.36 -15.88 -29.24
C ILE A 97 -7.84 -16.39 -27.88
N ARG A 98 -7.91 -15.54 -26.85
CA ARG A 98 -8.49 -15.93 -25.55
C ARG A 98 -9.99 -15.70 -25.55
N PRO A 99 -10.83 -16.71 -25.26
CA PRO A 99 -12.24 -16.48 -25.05
C PRO A 99 -12.41 -15.50 -23.87
N LYS A 100 -13.33 -14.54 -24.03
CA LYS A 100 -13.86 -13.78 -22.90
C LYS A 100 -14.49 -14.80 -21.94
N ILE A 101 -13.86 -14.99 -20.79
CA ILE A 101 -14.46 -15.65 -19.64
C ILE A 101 -15.33 -14.62 -18.93
#